data_AF-A0A353DTS1-F1
#
_entry.id   AF-A0A353DTS1-F1
#
_cell.length_a   1.000
_cell.length_b   1.000
_cell.length_c   1.000
_cell.angle_alpha   90.00
_cell.angle_beta   90.00
_cell.angle_gamma   90.00
#
_symmetry.space_group_name_H-M   'P 1'
#
loop_
_entity.id
_entity.type
_entity.pdbx_description
1 polymer ?
#
loop_
_entity_poly.entity_id
_entity_poly.type
_entity_poly.pdbx_seq_one_letter_code
_entity_poly.pdbx_strand_id
1 'polypeptide(L)'
;FNFLDGIIGMEHVLVAFTSDHGSGYLPEYAKELGLGGGRYGRNQRRDLLKLNNELSREFGMGSYIEAFSAGAIFYSQYLMIEKGLSRKDIDSVVIPFVEKLDWVGGVIVRSKLESEDNLTALERLYKNSFHPDKSGDLHVIPKPHWISTSSGASHGSPYKWDRHVPMVFAGYNLKPTYVKDKVRTVDFAPTIGRLLNLEIPENVDGKPLDLVRN
;
A
#
# COMPACT_ATOMS: atom_id res chain seq x y z
N PHE A 1 15.82 -22.53 -18.86
CA PHE A 1 15.07 -23.40 -17.92
C PHE A 1 15.48 -24.87 -18.12
N ASN A 2 16.79 -25.18 -18.17
CA ASN A 2 17.27 -26.47 -18.69
C ASN A 2 16.88 -27.68 -17.82
N PHE A 3 16.77 -27.49 -16.51
CA PHE A 3 16.34 -28.55 -15.60
C PHE A 3 14.89 -28.98 -15.85
N LEU A 4 13.97 -28.02 -15.96
CA LEU A 4 12.56 -28.30 -16.23
C LEU A 4 12.36 -28.83 -17.66
N ASP A 5 13.08 -28.27 -18.63
CA ASP A 5 13.05 -28.69 -20.02
C ASP A 5 13.50 -30.15 -20.19
N GLY A 6 14.58 -30.55 -19.52
CA GLY A 6 15.12 -31.92 -19.62
C GLY A 6 14.27 -33.01 -18.96
N ILE A 7 13.31 -32.65 -18.09
CA ILE A 7 12.47 -33.62 -17.37
C ILE A 7 11.02 -33.59 -17.88
N ILE A 8 10.49 -32.39 -18.19
CA ILE A 8 9.07 -32.16 -18.49
C ILE A 8 8.88 -31.66 -19.92
N GLY A 9 9.84 -30.92 -20.47
CA GLY A 9 9.68 -30.11 -21.70
C GLY A 9 8.97 -28.79 -21.41
N MET A 10 9.56 -27.66 -21.86
CA MET A 10 8.99 -26.32 -21.60
C MET A 10 7.61 -26.09 -22.26
N GLU A 11 7.26 -26.85 -23.29
CA GLU A 11 5.94 -26.90 -23.90
C GLU A 11 4.85 -27.40 -22.94
N HIS A 12 5.23 -28.09 -21.87
CA HIS A 12 4.35 -28.61 -20.82
C HIS A 12 4.44 -27.82 -19.50
N VAL A 13 5.22 -26.74 -19.46
CA VAL A 13 5.44 -25.93 -18.25
C VAL A 13 4.98 -24.50 -18.48
N LEU A 14 4.05 -24.02 -17.65
CA LEU A 14 3.75 -22.59 -17.54
C LEU A 14 4.62 -21.96 -16.44
N VAL A 15 5.48 -21.03 -16.82
CA VAL A 15 6.18 -20.15 -15.89
C VAL A 15 5.37 -18.88 -15.75
N ALA A 16 4.98 -18.56 -14.52
CA ALA A 16 4.34 -17.30 -14.17
C ALA A 16 5.21 -16.61 -13.11
N PHE A 17 5.70 -15.41 -13.40
CA PHE A 17 6.61 -14.68 -12.54
C PHE A 17 6.15 -13.24 -12.34
N THR A 18 6.20 -12.78 -11.09
CA THR A 18 5.93 -11.40 -10.70
C THR A 18 6.67 -11.07 -9.40
N SER A 19 6.46 -9.86 -8.88
CA SER A 19 6.91 -9.43 -7.56
C SER A 19 5.70 -8.99 -6.74
N ASP A 20 5.75 -9.12 -5.43
CA ASP A 20 4.74 -8.60 -4.51
C ASP A 20 4.76 -7.07 -4.45
N HIS A 21 5.94 -6.47 -4.61
CA HIS A 21 6.14 -5.03 -4.73
C HIS A 21 7.44 -4.69 -5.49
N GLY A 22 7.62 -3.40 -5.80
CA GLY A 22 8.89 -2.84 -6.25
C GLY A 22 9.72 -2.27 -5.09
N SER A 23 10.68 -1.41 -5.37
CA SER A 23 11.45 -0.71 -4.34
C SER A 23 11.92 0.65 -4.85
N GLY A 24 11.94 1.63 -3.97
CA GLY A 24 12.60 2.91 -4.20
C GLY A 24 14.11 2.87 -3.97
N TYR A 25 14.77 3.99 -4.25
CA TYR A 25 16.16 4.22 -3.87
C TYR A 25 16.36 4.29 -2.35
N LEU A 26 17.61 4.11 -1.92
CA LEU A 26 18.04 4.58 -0.60
C LEU A 26 17.75 6.09 -0.49
N PRO A 27 17.18 6.58 0.64
CA PRO A 27 16.92 8.00 0.83
C PRO A 27 18.17 8.86 0.68
N GLU A 28 19.33 8.37 1.13
CA GLU A 28 20.61 9.06 1.00
C GLU A 28 21.01 9.23 -0.47
N TYR A 29 20.85 8.18 -1.27
CA TYR A 29 21.12 8.23 -2.71
C TYR A 29 20.10 9.12 -3.46
N ALA A 30 18.82 9.08 -3.08
CA ALA A 30 17.81 9.98 -3.64
C ALA A 30 18.16 11.46 -3.41
N LYS A 31 18.75 11.80 -2.25
CA LYS A 31 19.25 13.16 -1.97
C LYS A 31 20.42 13.54 -2.86
N GLU A 32 21.38 12.64 -3.09
CA GLU A 32 22.52 12.88 -3.99
C GLU A 32 22.05 13.14 -5.43
N LEU A 33 20.96 12.49 -5.86
CA LEU A 33 20.31 12.73 -7.15
C LEU A 33 19.45 14.02 -7.20
N GLY A 34 19.36 14.79 -6.10
CA GLY A 34 18.53 15.99 -6.03
C GLY A 34 17.02 15.74 -5.91
N LEU A 35 16.60 14.50 -5.63
CA LEU A 35 15.19 14.11 -5.51
C LEU A 35 14.62 14.35 -4.09
N GLY A 36 15.46 14.77 -3.14
CA GLY A 36 15.10 14.92 -1.74
C GLY A 36 14.97 13.58 -1.02
N GLY A 37 14.00 13.47 -0.10
CA GLY A 37 13.75 12.26 0.69
C GLY A 37 14.34 12.30 2.10
N GLY A 38 14.18 11.21 2.83
CA GLY A 38 14.63 11.11 4.21
C GLY A 38 14.16 9.86 4.93
N ARG A 39 14.41 9.83 6.24
CA ARG A 39 13.97 8.76 7.12
C ARG A 39 13.09 9.35 8.22
N TYR A 40 11.93 8.76 8.44
CA TYR A 40 11.03 9.10 9.53
C TYR A 40 10.89 7.93 10.51
N GLY A 41 10.17 8.13 11.62
CA GLY A 41 9.91 7.07 12.59
C GLY A 41 10.99 6.84 13.65
N ARG A 42 12.21 7.40 13.52
CA ARG A 42 13.25 7.29 14.57
C ARG A 42 12.78 7.76 15.95
N ASN A 43 11.88 8.74 15.99
CA ASN A 43 11.30 9.29 17.22
C ASN A 43 9.81 8.95 17.38
N GLN A 44 9.31 7.91 16.70
CA GLN A 44 7.88 7.59 16.62
C GLN A 44 7.20 7.56 18.00
N ARG A 45 7.79 6.89 18.99
CA ARG A 45 7.26 6.84 20.36
C ARG A 45 7.09 8.23 20.98
N ARG A 46 8.06 9.12 20.78
CA ARG A 46 8.02 10.49 21.30
C ARG A 46 6.97 11.32 20.58
N ASP A 47 6.84 11.15 19.27
CA ASP A 47 5.88 11.90 18.47
C ASP A 47 4.43 11.45 18.78
N LEU A 48 4.22 10.15 19.00
CA LEU A 48 2.93 9.61 19.50
C LEU A 48 2.60 10.10 20.90
N LEU A 49 3.59 10.19 21.80
CA LEU A 49 3.38 10.74 23.14
C LEU A 49 2.96 12.22 23.07
N LYS A 50 3.61 13.01 22.22
CA LYS A 50 3.23 14.42 22.01
C LYS A 50 1.80 14.54 21.48
N LEU A 51 1.43 13.74 20.48
CA LEU A 51 0.09 13.72 19.93
C LEU A 51 -0.97 13.35 21.00
N ASN A 52 -0.71 12.30 21.79
CA ASN A 52 -1.58 11.92 22.90
C ASN A 52 -1.70 13.00 23.98
N ASN A 53 -0.64 13.78 24.22
CA ASN A 53 -0.71 14.92 25.14
C ASN A 53 -1.59 16.05 24.59
N GLU A 54 -1.53 16.34 23.28
CA GLU A 54 -2.43 17.33 22.67
C GLU A 54 -3.89 16.86 22.75
N LEU A 55 -4.16 15.60 22.42
CA LEU A 55 -5.50 15.00 22.58
C LEU A 55 -5.98 15.02 24.03
N SER A 56 -5.07 14.78 24.99
CA SER A 56 -5.40 14.84 26.41
C SER A 56 -5.73 16.24 26.92
N ARG A 57 -5.13 17.28 26.35
CA ARG A 57 -5.46 18.67 26.68
C ARG A 57 -6.86 19.03 26.20
N GLU A 58 -7.24 18.54 25.02
CA GLU A 58 -8.54 18.85 24.41
C GLU A 58 -9.68 18.02 25.03
N PHE A 59 -9.46 16.72 25.24
CA PHE A 59 -10.54 15.77 25.57
C PHE A 59 -10.41 15.15 26.99
N GLY A 60 -9.47 15.65 27.79
CA GLY A 60 -9.12 15.14 29.12
C GLY A 60 -8.12 13.98 29.06
N MET A 61 -7.56 13.59 30.21
CA MET A 61 -6.48 12.59 30.24
C MET A 61 -6.86 11.27 29.57
N GLY A 62 -5.99 10.77 28.68
CA GLY A 62 -6.17 9.49 28.02
C GLY A 62 -5.10 9.18 26.96
N SER A 63 -4.98 7.92 26.58
CA SER A 63 -4.16 7.47 25.45
C SER A 63 -5.04 7.23 24.22
N TYR A 64 -5.36 8.30 23.50
CA TYR A 64 -6.26 8.31 22.35
C TYR A 64 -5.70 7.63 21.09
N ILE A 65 -4.37 7.55 20.98
CA ILE A 65 -3.69 6.86 19.89
C ILE A 65 -3.13 5.54 20.43
N GLU A 66 -3.59 4.43 19.87
CA GLU A 66 -3.18 3.08 20.26
C GLU A 66 -1.91 2.63 19.53
N ALA A 67 -1.80 2.96 18.23
CA ALA A 67 -0.67 2.56 17.41
C ALA A 67 -0.48 3.47 16.19
N PHE A 68 0.74 3.44 15.65
CA PHE A 68 1.03 3.87 14.28
C PHE A 68 1.75 2.74 13.56
N SER A 69 1.07 2.11 12.61
CA SER A 69 1.52 0.91 11.91
C SER A 69 1.10 0.92 10.45
N ALA A 70 1.94 0.41 9.56
CA ALA A 70 1.69 0.36 8.12
C ALA A 70 1.23 1.72 7.52
N GLY A 71 1.77 2.83 8.04
CA GLY A 71 1.41 4.17 7.61
C GLY A 71 0.03 4.65 8.10
N ALA A 72 -0.63 3.94 9.02
CA ALA A 72 -1.92 4.33 9.58
C ALA A 72 -1.88 4.53 11.09
N ILE A 73 -2.60 5.53 11.59
CA ILE A 73 -2.83 5.81 13.01
C ILE A 73 -4.12 5.11 13.45
N PHE A 74 -4.08 4.44 14.60
CA PHE A 74 -5.20 3.73 15.20
C PHE A 74 -5.70 4.51 16.42
N TYR A 75 -6.98 4.86 16.43
CA TYR A 75 -7.61 5.60 17.52
C TYR A 75 -8.19 4.62 18.57
N SER A 76 -8.19 5.06 19.83
CA SER A 76 -8.77 4.25 20.89
C SER A 76 -10.29 4.30 20.86
N GLN A 77 -10.90 3.20 20.39
CA GLN A 77 -12.35 3.05 20.36
C GLN A 77 -12.95 3.10 21.77
N TYR A 78 -12.23 2.59 22.79
CA TYR A 78 -12.67 2.68 24.18
C TYR A 78 -12.83 4.13 24.64
N LEU A 79 -11.80 4.97 24.46
CA LEU A 79 -11.86 6.37 24.89
C LEU A 79 -12.85 7.19 24.08
N MET A 80 -13.01 6.87 22.79
CA MET A 80 -14.03 7.49 21.96
C MET A 80 -15.44 7.23 22.51
N ILE A 81 -15.75 5.99 22.88
CA ILE A 81 -17.04 5.63 23.46
C ILE A 81 -17.21 6.25 24.85
N GLU A 82 -16.21 6.11 25.74
CA GLU A 82 -16.26 6.61 27.11
C GLU A 82 -16.52 8.13 27.16
N LYS A 83 -15.91 8.88 26.25
CA LYS A 83 -15.96 10.35 26.23
C LYS A 83 -16.96 10.91 25.21
N GLY A 84 -17.70 10.03 24.51
CA GLY A 84 -18.68 10.44 23.49
C GLY A 84 -18.08 11.17 22.29
N LEU A 85 -16.84 10.83 21.91
CA LEU A 85 -16.11 11.47 20.80
C LEU A 85 -16.36 10.72 19.49
N SER A 86 -16.60 11.49 18.43
CA SER A 86 -16.59 10.98 17.07
C SER A 86 -15.17 10.89 16.52
N ARG A 87 -14.96 10.12 15.44
CA ARG A 87 -13.68 10.11 14.71
C ARG A 87 -13.28 11.51 14.24
N LYS A 88 -14.27 12.31 13.82
CA LYS A 88 -14.06 13.68 13.35
C LYS A 88 -13.49 14.59 14.45
N ASP A 89 -13.87 14.35 15.70
CA ASP A 89 -13.34 15.11 16.84
C ASP A 89 -11.85 14.80 17.02
N ILE A 90 -11.47 13.53 16.98
CA ILE A 90 -10.05 13.11 17.04
C ILE A 90 -9.27 13.63 15.83
N ASP A 91 -9.82 13.50 14.62
CA ASP A 91 -9.23 14.00 13.37
C ASP A 91 -8.90 15.49 13.44
N SER A 92 -9.74 16.30 14.10
CA SER A 92 -9.55 17.76 14.24
C SER A 92 -8.26 18.14 14.97
N VAL A 93 -7.71 17.24 15.79
CA VAL A 93 -6.44 17.40 16.50
C VAL A 93 -5.31 16.65 15.80
N VAL A 94 -5.57 15.44 15.31
CA VAL A 94 -4.55 14.58 14.69
C VAL A 94 -4.07 15.17 13.35
N ILE A 95 -4.98 15.62 12.48
CA ILE A 95 -4.62 16.11 11.14
C ILE A 95 -3.63 17.29 11.24
N PRO A 96 -3.92 18.40 11.97
CA PRO A 96 -3.00 19.53 12.03
C PRO A 96 -1.68 19.22 12.73
N PHE A 97 -1.64 18.22 13.60
CA PHE A 97 -0.40 17.75 14.21
C PHE A 97 0.47 17.00 13.20
N VAL A 98 -0.13 16.06 12.47
CA VAL A 98 0.56 15.19 11.52
C VAL A 98 1.05 15.97 10.29
N GLU A 99 0.24 16.91 9.78
CA GLU A 99 0.61 17.73 8.62
C GLU A 99 1.81 18.66 8.86
N LYS A 100 2.13 18.97 10.13
CA LYS A 100 3.32 19.74 10.50
C LYS A 100 4.61 18.93 10.45
N LEU A 101 4.53 17.61 10.29
CA LEU A 101 5.71 16.76 10.22
C LEU A 101 6.35 16.88 8.82
N ASP A 102 7.64 17.19 8.76
CA ASP A 102 8.35 17.48 7.50
C ASP A 102 8.26 16.40 6.43
N TRP A 103 8.06 15.14 6.83
CA TRP A 103 8.01 13.98 5.96
C TRP A 103 6.60 13.68 5.42
N VAL A 104 5.56 14.34 5.94
CA VAL A 104 4.17 14.08 5.56
C VAL A 104 3.81 14.87 4.31
N GLY A 105 3.32 14.16 3.29
CA GLY A 105 2.83 14.72 2.04
C GLY A 105 1.30 14.86 1.99
N GLY A 106 0.58 14.23 2.92
CA GLY A 106 -0.86 14.32 3.05
C GLY A 106 -1.41 13.27 4.00
N VAL A 107 -2.73 13.31 4.23
CA VAL A 107 -3.45 12.34 5.06
C VAL A 107 -4.74 11.92 4.37
N ILE A 108 -5.22 10.71 4.65
CA ILE A 108 -6.54 10.23 4.23
C ILE A 108 -7.25 9.70 5.48
N VAL A 109 -8.37 10.33 5.82
CA VAL A 109 -9.23 9.89 6.93
C VAL A 109 -10.06 8.68 6.55
N ARG A 110 -10.35 7.83 7.53
CA ARG A 110 -11.13 6.61 7.35
C ARG A 110 -12.50 6.84 6.73
N SER A 111 -13.20 7.91 7.12
CA SER A 111 -14.53 8.24 6.55
C SER A 111 -14.49 8.44 5.04
N LYS A 112 -13.38 8.96 4.49
CA LYS A 112 -13.17 9.08 3.05
C LYS A 112 -13.03 7.72 2.38
N LEU A 113 -12.38 6.75 3.04
CA LEU A 113 -12.25 5.38 2.55
C LEU A 113 -13.51 4.55 2.77
N GLU A 114 -14.34 4.86 3.77
CA GLU A 114 -15.64 4.22 3.94
C GLU A 114 -16.64 4.74 2.91
N SER A 115 -16.55 6.01 2.50
CA SER A 115 -17.35 6.56 1.40
C SER A 115 -17.00 5.95 0.04
N GLU A 116 -18.00 5.82 -0.83
CA GLU A 116 -17.79 5.39 -2.23
C GLU A 116 -17.61 6.57 -3.20
N ASP A 117 -17.68 7.81 -2.70
CA ASP A 117 -17.84 9.00 -3.53
C ASP A 117 -16.52 9.70 -3.89
N ASN A 118 -16.34 9.93 -5.19
CA ASN A 118 -15.35 10.83 -5.76
C ASN A 118 -13.92 10.64 -5.21
N LEU A 119 -13.44 9.39 -5.21
CA LEU A 119 -12.06 9.07 -4.85
C LEU A 119 -11.10 9.45 -5.99
N THR A 120 -10.05 10.20 -5.66
CA THR A 120 -8.89 10.42 -6.53
C THR A 120 -8.17 9.09 -6.83
N ALA A 121 -7.27 9.11 -7.81
CA ALA A 121 -6.47 7.94 -8.14
C ALA A 121 -5.61 7.45 -6.96
N LEU A 122 -5.15 8.36 -6.09
CA LEU A 122 -4.39 8.02 -4.89
C LEU A 122 -5.28 7.39 -3.81
N GLU A 123 -6.41 8.03 -3.50
CA GLU A 123 -7.35 7.52 -2.49
C GLU A 123 -7.91 6.16 -2.87
N ARG A 124 -8.12 5.89 -4.17
CA ARG A 124 -8.53 4.57 -4.65
C ARG A 124 -7.51 3.47 -4.33
N LEU A 125 -6.21 3.79 -4.25
CA LEU A 125 -5.20 2.80 -3.84
C LEU A 125 -5.37 2.44 -2.37
N TYR A 126 -5.57 3.45 -1.51
CA TYR A 126 -5.81 3.24 -0.10
C TYR A 126 -7.14 2.52 0.16
N LYS A 127 -8.20 2.84 -0.61
CA LYS A 127 -9.47 2.11 -0.57
C LYS A 127 -9.28 0.63 -0.90
N ASN A 128 -8.50 0.32 -1.93
CA ASN A 128 -8.24 -1.07 -2.33
C ASN A 128 -7.36 -1.84 -1.32
N SER A 129 -6.68 -1.16 -0.40
CA SER A 129 -5.95 -1.77 0.72
C SER A 129 -6.62 -1.55 2.08
N PHE A 130 -7.85 -1.05 2.10
CA PHE A 130 -8.60 -0.78 3.32
C PHE A 130 -9.47 -1.97 3.71
N HIS A 131 -9.41 -2.35 4.97
CA HIS A 131 -10.28 -3.35 5.56
C HIS A 131 -10.99 -2.72 6.77
N PRO A 132 -12.33 -2.76 6.84
CA PRO A 132 -13.09 -2.09 7.89
C PRO A 132 -12.61 -2.44 9.31
N ASP A 133 -12.29 -3.71 9.57
CA ASP A 133 -11.90 -4.13 10.93
C ASP A 133 -10.39 -4.09 11.22
N LYS A 134 -9.53 -3.89 10.20
CA LYS A 134 -8.06 -4.06 10.35
C LYS A 134 -7.27 -2.81 10.00
N SER A 135 -7.86 -1.90 9.24
CA SER A 135 -7.20 -0.64 8.86
C SER A 135 -7.41 0.43 9.93
N GLY A 136 -6.39 1.28 10.10
CA GLY A 136 -6.43 2.40 11.03
C GLY A 136 -7.42 3.49 10.63
N ASP A 137 -7.55 4.50 11.49
CA ASP A 137 -8.51 5.59 11.36
C ASP A 137 -8.00 6.73 10.49
N LEU A 138 -6.67 6.91 10.40
CA LEU A 138 -6.05 7.95 9.56
C LEU A 138 -4.78 7.43 8.90
N HIS A 139 -4.77 7.39 7.57
CA HIS A 139 -3.59 7.03 6.77
C HIS A 139 -2.72 8.25 6.52
N VAL A 140 -1.43 8.13 6.79
CA VAL A 140 -0.41 9.17 6.58
C VAL A 140 0.37 8.85 5.31
N ILE A 141 0.31 9.77 4.34
CA ILE A 141 1.03 9.65 3.08
C ILE A 141 2.40 10.30 3.27
N PRO A 142 3.52 9.54 3.19
CA PRO A 142 4.84 10.14 3.21
C PRO A 142 5.10 10.91 1.91
N LYS A 143 5.92 11.96 1.96
CA LYS A 143 6.49 12.62 0.78
C LYS A 143 7.35 11.63 -0.04
N PRO A 144 7.60 11.91 -1.33
CA PRO A 144 8.49 11.10 -2.16
C PRO A 144 9.85 10.83 -1.48
N HIS A 145 10.35 9.60 -1.61
CA HIS A 145 11.66 9.16 -1.09
C HIS A 145 11.83 9.24 0.44
N TRP A 146 10.75 9.37 1.20
CA TRP A 146 10.75 9.19 2.66
C TRP A 146 10.36 7.78 3.07
N ILE A 147 11.13 7.14 3.95
CA ILE A 147 10.87 5.77 4.44
C ILE A 147 10.98 5.67 5.96
N SER A 148 10.31 4.69 6.57
CA SER A 148 10.25 4.49 8.02
C SER A 148 11.39 3.63 8.60
N THR A 149 12.24 3.04 7.75
CA THR A 149 13.34 2.18 8.20
C THR A 149 14.59 2.96 8.60
N SER A 150 15.30 2.48 9.62
CA SER A 150 16.56 3.05 10.10
C SER A 150 17.74 2.83 9.16
N SER A 151 17.71 1.79 8.33
CA SER A 151 18.80 1.39 7.44
C SER A 151 18.28 0.75 6.15
N GLY A 152 19.11 0.73 5.11
CA GLY A 152 18.73 0.14 3.82
C GLY A 152 17.57 0.89 3.14
N ALA A 153 17.00 0.24 2.13
CA ALA A 153 15.79 0.68 1.44
C ALA A 153 14.57 -0.08 1.98
N SER A 154 13.38 0.43 1.67
CA SER A 154 12.10 -0.21 2.00
C SER A 154 11.10 0.11 0.91
N HIS A 155 9.96 -0.57 0.97
CA HIS A 155 8.78 -0.35 0.15
C HIS A 155 7.58 0.02 1.04
N GLY A 156 6.41 0.17 0.44
CA GLY A 156 5.13 0.43 1.14
C GLY A 156 4.57 1.83 0.90
N SER A 157 5.24 2.66 0.08
CA SER A 157 4.71 3.96 -0.35
C SER A 157 3.70 3.80 -1.50
N PRO A 158 2.80 4.78 -1.71
CA PRO A 158 1.83 4.71 -2.80
C PRO A 158 2.43 5.00 -4.19
N TYR A 159 3.74 5.24 -4.25
CA TYR A 159 4.44 5.71 -5.43
C TYR A 159 4.73 4.59 -6.42
N LYS A 160 4.98 4.98 -7.68
CA LYS A 160 5.12 4.05 -8.80
C LYS A 160 6.25 3.03 -8.59
N TRP A 161 7.37 3.42 -8.00
CA TRP A 161 8.52 2.53 -7.80
C TRP A 161 8.23 1.37 -6.85
N ASP A 162 7.31 1.51 -5.89
CA ASP A 162 6.90 0.41 -5.00
C ASP A 162 5.78 -0.44 -5.60
N ARG A 163 5.07 0.06 -6.61
CA ARG A 163 3.86 -0.58 -7.17
C ARG A 163 4.04 -1.16 -8.57
N HIS A 164 5.10 -0.78 -9.27
CA HIS A 164 5.40 -1.29 -10.60
C HIS A 164 6.21 -2.56 -10.46
N VAL A 165 5.62 -3.69 -10.85
CA VAL A 165 6.24 -5.02 -10.79
C VAL A 165 6.20 -5.68 -12.16
N PRO A 166 7.17 -6.57 -12.47
CA PRO A 166 7.10 -7.37 -13.68
C PRO A 166 5.91 -8.31 -13.61
N MET A 167 5.32 -8.64 -14.77
CA MET A 167 4.35 -9.71 -14.92
C MET A 167 4.73 -10.49 -16.17
N VAL A 168 5.28 -11.69 -15.97
CA VAL A 168 5.88 -12.50 -17.04
C VAL A 168 5.21 -13.87 -17.07
N PHE A 169 4.75 -14.26 -18.25
CA PHE A 169 4.27 -15.62 -18.54
C PHE A 169 5.12 -16.21 -19.66
N ALA A 170 5.59 -17.44 -19.50
CA ALA A 170 6.46 -18.12 -20.47
C ALA A 170 6.25 -19.64 -20.46
N GLY A 171 6.70 -20.31 -21.53
CA GLY A 171 6.47 -21.75 -21.73
C GLY A 171 5.04 -22.04 -22.20
N TYR A 172 4.59 -23.28 -22.06
CA TYR A 172 3.22 -23.73 -22.39
C TYR A 172 2.73 -23.27 -23.78
N ASN A 173 3.64 -23.34 -24.77
CA ASN A 173 3.40 -22.90 -26.15
C ASN A 173 2.95 -21.44 -26.32
N LEU A 174 3.24 -20.57 -25.34
CA LEU A 174 3.00 -19.14 -25.47
C LEU A 174 3.93 -18.52 -26.51
N LYS A 175 3.36 -17.72 -27.41
CA LYS A 175 4.13 -16.90 -28.35
C LYS A 175 4.67 -15.65 -27.65
N PRO A 176 5.91 -15.22 -27.93
CA PRO A 176 6.45 -13.99 -27.37
C PRO A 176 5.58 -12.78 -27.74
N THR A 177 5.17 -12.01 -26.73
CA THR A 177 4.39 -10.79 -26.91
C THR A 177 4.65 -9.82 -25.77
N TYR A 178 4.30 -8.55 -25.99
CA TYR A 178 4.37 -7.50 -24.97
C TYR A 178 3.02 -6.82 -24.84
N VAL A 179 2.45 -6.89 -23.64
CA VAL A 179 1.27 -6.11 -23.26
C VAL A 179 1.76 -4.74 -22.79
N LYS A 180 1.44 -3.69 -23.55
CA LYS A 180 1.79 -2.30 -23.20
C LYS A 180 0.74 -1.62 -22.33
N ASP A 181 -0.47 -2.18 -22.30
CA ASP A 181 -1.56 -1.65 -21.50
C ASP A 181 -1.27 -1.82 -20.00
N LYS A 182 -1.86 -0.93 -19.21
CA LYS A 182 -1.73 -1.00 -17.75
C LYS A 182 -2.48 -2.22 -17.22
N VAL A 183 -1.74 -3.12 -16.58
CA VAL A 183 -2.28 -4.29 -15.86
C VAL A 183 -2.12 -4.13 -14.36
N ARG A 184 -2.82 -4.96 -13.58
CA ARG A 184 -2.75 -5.00 -12.12
C ARG A 184 -2.33 -6.39 -11.67
N THR A 185 -1.65 -6.50 -10.54
CA THR A 185 -1.24 -7.81 -9.99
C THR A 185 -2.43 -8.74 -9.72
N VAL A 186 -3.61 -8.20 -9.40
CA VAL A 186 -4.84 -9.00 -9.25
C VAL A 186 -5.28 -9.70 -10.54
N ASP A 187 -4.81 -9.24 -11.71
CA ASP A 187 -5.08 -9.87 -13.00
C ASP A 187 -4.24 -11.15 -13.21
N PHE A 188 -3.22 -11.40 -12.38
CA PHE A 188 -2.28 -12.51 -12.51
C PHE A 188 -2.93 -13.89 -12.35
N ALA A 189 -3.64 -14.10 -11.24
CA ALA A 189 -4.32 -15.37 -10.95
C ALA A 189 -5.40 -15.75 -12.00
N PRO A 190 -6.35 -14.87 -12.38
CA PRO A 190 -7.32 -15.21 -13.42
C PRO A 190 -6.67 -15.44 -14.79
N THR A 191 -5.52 -14.81 -15.08
CA THR A 191 -4.76 -15.09 -16.31
C THR A 191 -4.20 -16.51 -16.31
N ILE A 192 -3.63 -16.98 -15.19
CA ILE A 192 -3.20 -18.39 -15.06
C ILE A 192 -4.39 -19.32 -15.23
N GLY A 193 -5.52 -19.03 -14.56
CA GLY A 193 -6.75 -19.81 -14.69
C GLY A 193 -7.19 -19.94 -16.15
N ARG A 194 -7.20 -18.82 -16.89
CA ARG A 194 -7.53 -18.82 -18.33
C ARG A 194 -6.56 -19.67 -19.16
N LEU A 195 -5.25 -19.56 -18.92
CA LEU A 195 -4.24 -20.32 -19.65
C LEU A 195 -4.36 -21.83 -19.41
N LEU A 196 -4.76 -22.23 -18.20
CA LEU A 196 -4.94 -23.63 -17.81
C LEU A 196 -6.36 -24.16 -18.06
N ASN A 197 -7.23 -23.37 -18.71
CA ASN A 197 -8.63 -23.69 -18.96
C ASN A 197 -9.40 -24.05 -17.66
N LEU A 198 -9.13 -23.30 -16.59
CA LEU A 198 -9.82 -23.40 -15.30
C LEU A 198 -10.97 -22.40 -15.23
N GLU A 199 -11.99 -22.75 -14.43
CA GLU A 199 -13.05 -21.83 -14.07
C GLU A 199 -12.50 -20.70 -13.20
N ILE A 200 -12.85 -19.45 -13.54
CA ILE A 200 -12.45 -18.25 -12.78
C ILE A 200 -13.64 -17.85 -11.92
N PRO A 201 -13.48 -17.75 -10.59
CA PRO A 201 -14.57 -17.32 -9.72
C PRO A 201 -15.08 -15.92 -10.08
N GLU A 202 -16.38 -15.68 -9.91
CA GLU A 202 -16.99 -14.37 -10.20
C GLU A 202 -16.51 -13.25 -9.26
N ASN A 203 -16.15 -13.61 -8.02
CA ASN A 203 -15.75 -12.68 -6.96
C ASN A 203 -14.22 -12.46 -6.92
N VAL A 204 -13.63 -12.06 -8.05
CA VAL A 204 -12.22 -11.65 -8.11
C VAL A 204 -12.11 -10.22 -8.66
N ASP A 205 -11.19 -9.43 -8.11
CA ASP A 205 -10.97 -8.05 -8.58
C ASP A 205 -10.31 -7.97 -9.96
N GLY A 206 -9.57 -9.03 -10.31
CA GLY A 206 -8.76 -9.14 -11.51
C GLY A 206 -9.54 -9.51 -12.75
N LYS A 207 -8.96 -9.24 -13.93
CA LYS A 207 -9.47 -9.72 -15.22
C LYS A 207 -8.38 -10.51 -15.94
N PRO A 208 -8.71 -11.67 -16.54
CA PRO A 208 -7.71 -12.45 -17.27
C PRO A 208 -7.17 -11.64 -18.46
N LEU A 209 -5.86 -11.66 -18.64
CA LEU A 209 -5.20 -11.08 -19.80
C LEU A 209 -5.33 -12.01 -21.01
N ASP A 210 -5.56 -11.43 -22.18
CA ASP A 210 -5.61 -12.16 -23.44
C ASP A 210 -4.19 -12.33 -24.02
N LEU A 211 -3.54 -13.43 -23.61
CA LEU A 211 -2.16 -13.77 -23.98
C LEU A 211 -2.08 -14.78 -25.12
N VAL A 212 -3.17 -15.48 -25.44
CA VAL A 212 -3.23 -16.45 -26.55
C VAL A 212 -3.83 -15.73 -27.76
N ARG A 213 -2.99 -14.98 -28.45
CA ARG A 213 -3.38 -14.35 -29.72
C ARG A 213 -3.20 -15.36 -30.86
N ASN A 214 -4.25 -15.58 -31.65
CA ASN A 214 -4.24 -16.41 -32.86
C ASN A 214 -3.07 -16.02 -33.77
#